data_AF-A0A1V5NES6-F1
#
_entry.id   AF-A0A1V5NES6-F1
#
_cell.length_a   1.000
_cell.length_b   1.000
_cell.length_c   1.000
_cell.angle_alpha   90.00
_cell.angle_beta   90.00
_cell.angle_gamma   90.00
#
_symmetry.space_group_name_H-M   'P 1'
#
loop_
_entity.id
_entity.type
_entity.pdbx_description
1 polymer ?
#
loop_
_entity_poly.entity_id
_entity_poly.type
_entity_poly.pdbx_seq_one_letter_code
_entity_poly.pdbx_strand_id
1 'polypeptide(L)'
;MSNPENAFAVYSMQKRSESTPLDSVQFGYSTPDAFAASAGQYYIEISLSTDEPELFNSTSSAVKNLAASLSSGKTEIPFLNLFPKENLNAETFKFISSDAFGSDLKNIFAADYTINENSVTAFLAKDPTGDILKNYYRFLIDNGGTEINLDIKASDFKAVELFGTTDIIFKSGDYFAGVRGSAPVDDLKQVAVNLIENLKKH
;
A
#
# COMPACT_ATOMS: atom_id res chain seq x y z
N MET A 1 8.24 -18.15 0.13
CA MET A 1 8.85 -16.94 0.72
C MET A 1 8.89 -17.10 2.23
N SER A 2 9.64 -16.28 2.98
CA SER A 2 9.85 -16.54 4.42
C SER A 2 8.67 -16.18 5.34
N ASN A 3 7.72 -15.37 4.87
CA ASN A 3 6.51 -14.98 5.60
C ASN A 3 5.41 -14.50 4.62
N PRO A 4 4.16 -14.27 5.10
CA PRO A 4 3.07 -13.78 4.26
C PRO A 4 3.25 -12.36 3.73
N GLU A 5 3.90 -11.46 4.47
CA GLU A 5 4.14 -10.09 4.00
C GLU A 5 5.01 -10.08 2.74
N ASN A 6 6.00 -10.97 2.64
CA ASN A 6 6.86 -11.08 1.46
C ASN A 6 6.08 -11.56 0.22
N ALA A 7 5.15 -12.50 0.38
CA ALA A 7 4.26 -12.95 -0.71
C ALA A 7 3.32 -11.83 -1.16
N PHE A 8 2.79 -11.10 -0.19
CA PHE A 8 1.97 -9.92 -0.47
C PHE A 8 2.76 -8.78 -1.14
N ALA A 9 4.05 -8.60 -0.80
CA ALA A 9 4.93 -7.62 -1.44
C ALA A 9 4.96 -7.84 -2.95
N VAL A 10 5.28 -9.07 -3.37
CA VAL A 10 5.37 -9.42 -4.79
C VAL A 10 4.00 -9.30 -5.47
N TYR A 11 2.96 -9.85 -4.86
CA TYR A 11 1.59 -9.75 -5.37
C TYR A 11 1.15 -8.30 -5.61
N SER A 12 1.33 -7.44 -4.61
CA SER A 12 0.84 -6.07 -4.67
C SER A 12 1.67 -5.17 -5.59
N MET A 13 2.97 -5.44 -5.74
CA MET A 13 3.83 -4.70 -6.68
C MET A 13 3.61 -5.10 -8.13
N GLN A 14 3.26 -6.36 -8.41
CA GLN A 14 3.07 -6.85 -9.77
C GLN A 14 1.63 -6.73 -10.28
N LYS A 15 0.68 -6.36 -9.41
CA LYS A 15 -0.73 -6.18 -9.78
C LYS A 15 -0.85 -5.18 -10.93
N ARG A 16 -1.41 -5.65 -12.04
CA ARG A 16 -1.60 -4.86 -13.28
C ARG A 16 -2.91 -4.05 -13.22
N SER A 17 -2.97 -2.94 -13.94
CA SER A 17 -4.12 -2.04 -13.98
C SER A 17 -5.41 -2.69 -14.50
N GLU A 18 -5.26 -3.63 -15.44
CA GLU A 18 -6.32 -4.39 -16.09
C GLU A 18 -6.70 -5.67 -15.33
N SER A 19 -6.20 -5.82 -14.10
CA SER A 19 -6.44 -7.00 -13.28
C SER A 19 -7.91 -7.11 -12.86
N THR A 20 -8.42 -8.35 -12.89
CA THR A 20 -9.74 -8.71 -12.36
C THR A 20 -9.55 -9.56 -11.11
N PRO A 21 -10.14 -9.20 -9.95
CA PRO A 21 -10.02 -10.01 -8.74
C PRO A 21 -10.51 -11.45 -8.93
N LEU A 22 -9.86 -12.41 -8.27
CA LEU A 22 -10.28 -13.80 -8.26
C LEU A 22 -11.27 -14.06 -7.12
N ASP A 23 -12.45 -14.54 -7.47
CA ASP A 23 -13.43 -14.98 -6.47
C ASP A 23 -12.82 -16.02 -5.52
N SER A 24 -13.08 -15.84 -4.21
CA SER A 24 -12.64 -16.73 -3.13
C SER A 24 -11.13 -16.79 -2.87
N VAL A 25 -10.32 -15.93 -3.51
CA VAL A 25 -8.89 -15.77 -3.19
C VAL A 25 -8.65 -14.33 -2.75
N GLN A 26 -8.42 -14.13 -1.44
CA GLN A 26 -8.32 -12.78 -0.83
C GLN A 26 -7.33 -11.86 -1.56
N PHE A 27 -6.17 -12.39 -1.94
CA PHE A 27 -5.15 -11.68 -2.69
C PHE A 27 -4.90 -12.44 -4.00
N GLY A 28 -5.86 -12.38 -4.92
CA GLY A 28 -5.75 -13.04 -6.21
C GLY A 28 -6.34 -12.20 -7.31
N TYR A 29 -5.71 -12.20 -8.48
CA TYR A 29 -6.26 -11.59 -9.68
C TYR A 29 -5.93 -12.40 -10.93
N SER A 30 -6.69 -12.15 -11.99
CA SER A 30 -6.42 -12.60 -13.35
C SER A 30 -6.23 -11.41 -14.29
N THR A 31 -5.54 -11.68 -15.38
CA THR A 31 -5.43 -10.89 -16.60
C THR A 31 -5.74 -11.82 -17.78
N PRO A 32 -5.91 -11.32 -19.01
CA PRO A 32 -6.20 -12.19 -20.15
C PRO A 32 -5.17 -13.33 -20.36
N ASP A 33 -3.92 -13.12 -19.95
CA ASP A 33 -2.79 -14.01 -20.18
C ASP A 33 -2.20 -14.62 -18.91
N ALA A 34 -2.68 -14.28 -17.70
CA ALA A 34 -2.08 -14.76 -16.47
C ALA A 34 -3.00 -14.73 -15.25
N PHE A 35 -2.65 -15.54 -14.26
CA PHE A 35 -3.21 -15.53 -12.91
C PHE A 35 -2.10 -15.28 -11.89
N ALA A 36 -2.38 -14.48 -10.87
CA ALA A 36 -1.47 -14.29 -9.74
C ALA A 36 -2.23 -14.35 -8.42
N ALA A 37 -1.61 -14.91 -7.39
CA ALA A 37 -2.17 -14.94 -6.04
C ALA A 37 -1.10 -14.96 -4.94
N SER A 38 -1.45 -14.42 -3.78
CA SER A 38 -0.71 -14.60 -2.52
C SER A 38 -1.55 -15.46 -1.57
N ALA A 39 -0.98 -16.60 -1.15
CA ALA A 39 -1.61 -17.54 -0.23
C ALA A 39 -0.62 -17.94 0.88
N GLY A 40 -0.82 -17.42 2.09
CA GLY A 40 0.14 -17.57 3.18
C GLY A 40 1.50 -17.02 2.76
N GLN A 41 2.57 -17.81 2.89
CA GLN A 41 3.93 -17.43 2.51
C GLN A 41 4.28 -17.65 1.02
N TYR A 42 3.30 -17.99 0.19
CA TYR A 42 3.51 -18.36 -1.21
C TYR A 42 2.92 -17.30 -2.14
N TYR A 43 3.74 -16.89 -3.10
CA TYR A 43 3.28 -16.18 -4.29
C TYR A 43 3.12 -17.21 -5.42
N ILE A 44 1.98 -17.17 -6.09
CA ILE A 44 1.60 -18.03 -7.21
C ILE A 44 1.49 -17.14 -8.43
N GLU A 45 2.13 -17.53 -9.52
CA GLU A 45 1.95 -16.90 -10.84
C GLU A 45 1.83 -18.01 -11.88
N ILE A 46 0.83 -17.90 -12.75
CA ILE A 46 0.60 -18.83 -13.85
C ILE A 46 0.36 -18.01 -15.11
N SER A 47 1.23 -18.18 -16.11
CA SER A 47 1.04 -17.62 -17.44
C SER A 47 0.29 -18.61 -18.33
N LEU A 48 -0.66 -18.11 -19.11
CA LEU A 48 -1.40 -18.87 -20.11
C LEU A 48 -0.65 -18.86 -21.44
N SER A 49 -0.64 -19.99 -22.13
CA SER A 49 -0.06 -20.10 -23.47
C SER A 49 -0.94 -19.51 -24.57
N THR A 50 -2.25 -19.41 -24.31
CA THR A 50 -3.29 -18.96 -25.23
C THR A 50 -4.44 -18.32 -24.45
N ASP A 51 -5.27 -17.51 -25.10
CA ASP A 51 -6.45 -16.84 -24.54
C ASP A 51 -7.75 -17.67 -24.63
N GLU A 52 -7.62 -18.97 -24.91
CA GLU A 52 -8.74 -19.92 -25.00
C GLU A 52 -9.58 -19.96 -23.70
N PRO A 53 -10.91 -19.74 -23.77
CA PRO A 53 -11.77 -19.68 -22.58
C PRO A 53 -11.74 -20.94 -21.70
N GLU A 54 -11.60 -22.12 -22.31
CA GLU A 54 -11.53 -23.39 -21.57
C GLU A 54 -10.26 -23.50 -20.72
N LEU A 55 -9.12 -23.07 -21.26
CA LEU A 55 -7.84 -23.02 -20.54
C LEU A 55 -7.91 -22.01 -19.39
N PHE A 56 -8.49 -20.83 -19.64
CA PHE A 56 -8.68 -19.81 -18.63
C PHE A 56 -9.51 -20.33 -17.45
N ASN A 57 -10.68 -20.92 -17.72
CA ASN A 57 -11.59 -21.44 -16.69
C ASN A 57 -10.99 -22.60 -15.90
N SER A 58 -10.27 -23.50 -16.58
CA SER A 58 -9.57 -24.62 -15.94
C SER A 58 -8.44 -24.14 -15.04
N THR A 59 -7.66 -23.16 -15.51
CA THR A 59 -6.56 -22.56 -14.74
C THR A 59 -7.08 -21.77 -13.54
N SER A 60 -8.15 -20.99 -13.70
CA SER A 60 -8.82 -20.29 -12.59
C SER A 60 -9.22 -21.27 -11.47
N SER A 61 -9.81 -22.40 -11.83
CA SER A 61 -10.16 -23.45 -10.86
C SER A 61 -8.92 -24.05 -10.18
N ALA A 62 -7.86 -24.31 -10.94
CA ALA A 62 -6.61 -24.83 -10.40
C ALA A 62 -5.94 -23.86 -9.42
N VAL A 63 -5.89 -22.55 -9.75
CA VAL A 63 -5.33 -21.51 -8.88
C VAL A 63 -6.10 -21.40 -7.58
N LYS A 64 -7.45 -21.41 -7.63
CA LYS A 64 -8.31 -21.37 -6.44
C LYS A 64 -8.04 -22.57 -5.52
N ASN A 65 -7.96 -23.78 -6.09
CA ASN A 65 -7.67 -25.00 -5.34
C ASN A 65 -6.25 -25.01 -4.76
N LEU A 66 -5.27 -24.51 -5.50
CA LEU A 66 -3.89 -24.39 -5.04
C LEU A 66 -3.76 -23.37 -3.91
N ALA A 67 -4.35 -22.19 -4.05
CA ALA A 67 -4.35 -21.18 -2.99
C ALA A 67 -4.99 -21.71 -1.70
N ALA A 68 -6.12 -22.41 -1.81
CA ALA A 68 -6.81 -23.03 -0.69
C ALA A 68 -6.01 -24.16 -0.02
N SER A 69 -5.17 -24.90 -0.77
CA SER A 69 -4.33 -25.96 -0.21
C SER A 69 -3.06 -25.42 0.45
N LEU A 70 -2.55 -24.27 -0.01
CA LEU A 70 -1.35 -23.64 0.55
C LEU A 70 -1.63 -22.81 1.81
N SER A 71 -2.84 -22.27 1.95
CA SER A 71 -3.24 -21.47 3.10
C SER A 71 -4.69 -21.73 3.45
N SER A 72 -4.93 -22.24 4.65
CA SER A 72 -6.27 -22.37 5.20
C SER A 72 -6.76 -21.01 5.70
N GLY A 73 -7.70 -20.40 4.99
CA GLY A 73 -8.36 -19.17 5.42
C GLY A 73 -7.67 -17.88 4.94
N LYS A 74 -8.12 -16.76 5.51
CA LYS A 74 -7.64 -15.43 5.15
C LYS A 74 -6.21 -15.22 5.66
N THR A 75 -5.34 -14.73 4.79
CA THR A 75 -4.01 -14.25 5.18
C THR A 75 -4.19 -12.93 5.91
N GLU A 76 -3.84 -12.90 7.19
CA GLU A 76 -3.83 -11.66 7.97
C GLU A 76 -2.58 -10.86 7.65
N ILE A 77 -2.79 -9.61 7.26
CA ILE A 77 -1.74 -8.60 7.15
C ILE A 77 -2.14 -7.47 8.09
N PRO A 78 -1.68 -7.49 9.36
CA PRO A 78 -2.18 -6.59 10.39
C PRO A 78 -2.09 -5.10 10.02
N PHE A 79 -1.06 -4.73 9.26
CA PHE A 79 -0.85 -3.36 8.79
C PHE A 79 -2.00 -2.82 7.93
N LEU A 80 -2.71 -3.67 7.19
CA LEU A 80 -3.86 -3.21 6.38
C LEU A 80 -5.00 -2.69 7.26
N ASN A 81 -5.12 -3.17 8.50
CA ASN A 81 -6.14 -2.71 9.45
C ASN A 81 -5.81 -1.35 10.08
N LEU A 82 -4.57 -0.87 9.92
CA LEU A 82 -4.14 0.43 10.44
C LEU A 82 -4.57 1.61 9.55
N PHE A 83 -5.01 1.32 8.32
CA PHE A 83 -5.54 2.32 7.40
C PHE A 83 -7.01 2.65 7.73
N PRO A 84 -7.38 3.93 7.87
CA PRO A 84 -8.79 4.35 7.95
C PRO A 84 -9.61 3.79 6.79
N LYS A 85 -10.81 3.27 7.06
CA LYS A 85 -11.64 2.63 6.01
C LYS A 85 -12.42 3.63 5.14
N GLU A 86 -12.68 4.81 5.66
CA GLU A 86 -13.43 5.84 4.94
C GLU A 86 -12.62 6.32 3.72
N ASN A 87 -13.24 6.31 2.54
CA ASN A 87 -12.64 6.71 1.25
C ASN A 87 -11.43 5.88 0.78
N LEU A 88 -11.12 4.78 1.45
CA LEU A 88 -10.02 3.88 1.11
C LEU A 88 -10.35 3.04 -0.12
N ASN A 89 -9.45 3.04 -1.11
CA ASN A 89 -9.48 2.10 -2.23
C ASN A 89 -8.72 0.83 -1.86
N ALA A 90 -9.36 -0.12 -1.19
CA ALA A 90 -8.69 -1.33 -0.67
C ALA A 90 -7.97 -2.17 -1.74
N GLU A 91 -8.37 -2.05 -3.00
CA GLU A 91 -7.72 -2.74 -4.13
C GLU A 91 -6.33 -2.19 -4.48
N THR A 92 -5.95 -1.04 -3.92
CA THR A 92 -4.70 -0.33 -4.18
C THR A 92 -3.61 -0.58 -3.14
N PHE A 93 -3.88 -1.45 -2.15
CA PHE A 93 -2.87 -1.78 -1.16
C PHE A 93 -1.57 -2.27 -1.81
N LYS A 94 -0.46 -1.68 -1.38
CA LYS A 94 0.90 -2.02 -1.78
C LYS A 94 1.77 -2.25 -0.56
N PHE A 95 2.68 -3.21 -0.67
CA PHE A 95 3.79 -3.34 0.26
C PHE A 95 5.11 -3.22 -0.51
N ILE A 96 5.80 -2.10 -0.27
CA ILE A 96 7.02 -1.70 -0.94
C ILE A 96 8.19 -2.07 -0.03
N SER A 97 8.94 -3.11 -0.39
CA SER A 97 10.02 -3.66 0.44
C SER A 97 11.24 -2.74 0.51
N SER A 98 11.55 -2.03 -0.57
CA SER A 98 12.65 -1.06 -0.64
C SER A 98 12.36 0.09 -1.58
N ASP A 99 13.16 1.16 -1.41
CA ASP A 99 13.26 2.30 -2.32
C ASP A 99 11.94 3.05 -2.52
N ALA A 100 11.09 3.04 -1.48
CA ALA A 100 9.76 3.63 -1.59
C ALA A 100 9.87 5.12 -1.90
N PHE A 101 9.14 5.53 -2.94
CA PHE A 101 9.11 6.91 -3.43
C PHE A 101 10.49 7.44 -3.88
N GLY A 102 11.41 6.56 -4.28
CA GLY A 102 12.76 6.94 -4.72
C GLY A 102 13.70 7.33 -3.56
N SER A 103 13.32 7.01 -2.32
CA SER A 103 14.10 7.26 -1.11
C SER A 103 14.54 5.96 -0.46
N ASP A 104 15.41 6.00 0.54
CA ASP A 104 15.85 4.81 1.31
C ASP A 104 14.74 4.19 2.20
N LEU A 105 13.48 4.60 2.05
CA LEU A 105 12.35 4.02 2.77
C LEU A 105 12.16 2.54 2.42
N LYS A 106 11.96 1.73 3.46
CA LYS A 106 11.79 0.27 3.36
C LYS A 106 10.56 -0.18 4.14
N ASN A 107 10.01 -1.32 3.74
CA ASN A 107 8.86 -1.95 4.38
C ASN A 107 7.64 -1.00 4.52
N ILE A 108 7.35 -0.25 3.46
CA ILE A 108 6.25 0.71 3.42
C ILE A 108 4.98 0.00 2.97
N PHE A 109 3.95 0.02 3.81
CA PHE A 109 2.59 -0.25 3.37
C PHE A 109 1.98 1.04 2.84
N ALA A 110 1.29 0.97 1.70
CA ALA A 110 0.63 2.12 1.09
C ALA A 110 -0.75 1.75 0.54
N ALA A 111 -1.65 2.72 0.47
CA ALA A 111 -2.96 2.59 -0.16
C ALA A 111 -3.47 3.96 -0.62
N ASP A 112 -4.26 3.97 -1.68
CA ASP A 112 -4.85 5.18 -2.21
C ASP A 112 -6.24 5.43 -1.61
N TYR A 113 -6.54 6.70 -1.42
CA TYR A 113 -7.83 7.24 -1.01
C TYR A 113 -8.37 8.12 -2.13
N THR A 114 -9.68 8.12 -2.31
CA THR A 114 -10.36 9.05 -3.22
C THR A 114 -11.10 10.12 -2.43
N ILE A 115 -10.59 11.35 -2.43
CA ILE A 115 -11.22 12.51 -1.80
C ILE A 115 -11.56 13.53 -2.89
N ASN A 116 -12.82 13.93 -3.02
CA ASN A 116 -13.25 14.93 -4.02
C ASN A 116 -12.75 14.61 -5.44
N GLU A 117 -12.82 13.34 -5.85
CA GLU A 117 -12.29 12.80 -7.14
C GLU A 117 -10.75 12.83 -7.28
N ASN A 118 -10.03 13.33 -6.28
CA ASN A 118 -8.57 13.34 -6.24
C ASN A 118 -8.04 12.08 -5.53
N SER A 119 -6.92 11.57 -6.04
CA SER A 119 -6.20 10.46 -5.41
C SER A 119 -5.17 10.97 -4.40
N VAL A 120 -5.19 10.39 -3.20
CA VAL A 120 -4.20 10.63 -2.15
C VAL A 120 -3.63 9.28 -1.70
N THR A 121 -2.32 9.10 -1.79
CA THR A 121 -1.67 7.87 -1.30
C THR A 121 -1.32 8.06 0.17
N ALA A 122 -1.92 7.27 1.05
CA ALA A 122 -1.47 7.10 2.42
C ALA A 122 -0.40 6.02 2.51
N PHE A 123 0.54 6.15 3.43
CA PHE A 123 1.58 5.16 3.65
C PHE A 123 2.03 5.11 5.11
N LEU A 124 2.58 3.97 5.53
CA LEU A 124 3.11 3.77 6.87
C LEU A 124 4.14 2.64 6.93
N ALA A 125 5.00 2.70 7.94
CA ALA A 125 5.90 1.65 8.37
C ALA A 125 6.04 1.65 9.89
N LYS A 126 6.52 0.53 10.44
CA LYS A 126 6.89 0.46 11.85
C LYS A 126 8.21 1.21 12.07
N ASP A 127 8.22 2.16 13.00
CA ASP A 127 9.35 3.00 13.37
C ASP A 127 9.35 3.31 14.89
N PRO A 128 9.71 2.32 15.73
CA PRO A 128 9.74 2.52 17.18
C PRO A 128 10.80 3.57 17.60
N THR A 129 11.85 3.73 16.79
CA THR A 129 12.96 4.66 17.01
C THR A 129 12.64 6.11 16.64
N GLY A 130 11.75 6.32 15.65
CA GLY A 130 11.43 7.64 15.11
C GLY A 130 12.44 8.17 14.06
N ASP A 131 13.41 7.35 13.67
CA ASP A 131 14.49 7.77 12.75
C ASP A 131 13.98 7.94 11.32
N ILE A 132 12.90 7.23 10.94
CA ILE A 132 12.39 7.28 9.57
C ILE A 132 11.85 8.67 9.25
N LEU A 133 11.09 9.29 10.17
CA LEU A 133 10.55 10.64 9.98
C LEU A 133 11.67 11.64 9.67
N LYS A 134 12.73 11.65 10.48
CA LYS A 134 13.86 12.56 10.33
C LYS A 134 14.61 12.32 9.02
N ASN A 135 14.88 11.06 8.69
CA ASN A 135 15.65 10.71 7.50
C ASN A 135 14.89 11.01 6.22
N TYR A 136 13.59 10.68 6.17
CA TYR A 136 12.75 10.96 5.00
C TYR A 136 12.49 12.45 4.84
N TYR A 137 12.24 13.18 5.94
CA TYR A 137 12.16 14.64 5.90
C TYR A 137 13.43 15.26 5.30
N ARG A 138 14.62 14.85 5.77
CA ARG A 138 15.90 15.32 5.23
C ARG A 138 16.04 14.97 3.75
N PHE A 139 15.67 13.75 3.34
CA PHE A 139 15.67 13.36 1.94
C PHE A 139 14.82 14.31 1.08
N LEU A 140 13.61 14.67 1.52
CA LEU A 140 12.75 15.60 0.77
C LEU A 140 13.41 16.98 0.63
N ILE A 141 13.95 17.53 1.71
CA ILE A 141 14.63 18.85 1.70
C ILE A 141 15.90 18.82 0.85
N ASP A 142 16.74 17.81 0.99
CA ASP A 142 18.00 17.68 0.26
C ASP A 142 17.77 17.53 -1.26
N ASN A 143 16.58 17.07 -1.68
CA ASN A 143 16.16 16.99 -3.07
C ASN A 143 15.38 18.22 -3.57
N GLY A 144 15.42 19.34 -2.83
CA GLY A 144 14.82 20.61 -3.24
C GLY A 144 13.40 20.84 -2.74
N GLY A 145 12.94 20.04 -1.77
CA GLY A 145 11.62 20.20 -1.17
C GLY A 145 11.51 21.48 -0.35
N THR A 146 10.32 22.08 -0.34
CA THR A 146 10.00 23.28 0.44
C THR A 146 9.04 22.92 1.56
N GLU A 147 9.42 23.19 2.81
CA GLU A 147 8.53 23.00 3.96
C GLU A 147 7.35 23.98 3.86
N ILE A 148 6.14 23.46 4.03
CA ILE A 148 4.90 24.25 4.05
C ILE A 148 4.25 24.16 5.43
N ASN A 149 3.64 25.27 5.86
CA ASN A 149 2.95 25.33 7.14
C ASN A 149 1.50 24.90 6.97
N LEU A 150 1.12 23.83 7.68
CA LEU A 150 -0.26 23.34 7.75
C LEU A 150 -0.77 23.40 9.19
N ASP A 151 -2.06 23.66 9.36
CA ASP A 151 -2.71 23.58 10.67
C ASP A 151 -3.20 22.15 10.94
N ILE A 152 -2.29 21.26 11.36
CA ILE A 152 -2.60 19.88 11.76
C ILE A 152 -2.32 19.72 13.25
N LYS A 153 -3.31 19.22 14.01
CA LYS A 153 -3.18 18.95 15.45
C LYS A 153 -2.39 17.67 15.73
N ALA A 154 -1.12 17.64 15.32
CA ALA A 154 -0.14 16.60 15.63
C ALA A 154 1.15 17.24 16.15
N SER A 155 1.78 16.63 17.15
CA SER A 155 2.99 17.18 17.79
C SER A 155 4.26 16.96 16.98
N ASP A 156 4.28 15.99 16.07
CA ASP A 156 5.48 15.57 15.33
C ASP A 156 5.12 15.26 13.88
N PHE A 157 4.84 16.32 13.11
CA PHE A 157 4.59 16.24 11.67
C PHE A 157 5.45 17.25 10.90
N LYS A 158 5.66 16.95 9.62
CA LYS A 158 6.27 17.79 8.61
C LYS A 158 5.43 17.75 7.34
N ALA A 159 5.33 18.87 6.65
CA ALA A 159 4.69 18.95 5.34
C ALA A 159 5.67 19.58 4.37
N VAL A 160 5.95 18.91 3.24
CA VAL A 160 6.95 19.34 2.27
C VAL A 160 6.35 19.22 0.87
N GLU A 161 6.47 20.27 0.08
CA GLU A 161 6.18 20.23 -1.36
C GLU A 161 7.46 19.94 -2.13
N LEU A 162 7.41 18.98 -3.05
CA LEU A 162 8.51 18.60 -3.93
C LEU A 162 7.95 18.17 -5.28
N PHE A 163 8.35 18.87 -6.34
CA PHE A 163 7.98 18.57 -7.74
C PHE A 163 6.46 18.45 -7.96
N GLY A 164 5.66 19.34 -7.37
CA GLY A 164 4.21 19.35 -7.51
C GLY A 164 3.48 18.26 -6.72
N THR A 165 4.20 17.52 -5.87
CA THR A 165 3.64 16.58 -4.89
C THR A 165 3.81 17.18 -3.51
N THR A 166 2.78 17.08 -2.67
CA THR A 166 2.90 17.39 -1.24
C THR A 166 3.00 16.09 -0.46
N ASP A 167 4.00 15.99 0.43
CA ASP A 167 4.16 14.92 1.40
C ASP A 167 3.86 15.48 2.80
N ILE A 168 2.85 14.96 3.49
CA ILE A 168 2.58 15.22 4.90
C ILE A 168 2.98 13.97 5.68
N ILE A 169 4.05 14.06 6.46
CA ILE A 169 4.66 12.94 7.17
C ILE A 169 4.65 13.21 8.67
N PHE A 170 4.51 12.15 9.47
CA PHE A 170 4.40 12.27 10.91
C PHE A 170 4.77 10.98 11.62
N LYS A 171 5.02 11.09 12.92
CA LYS A 171 5.14 9.95 13.83
C LYS A 171 3.89 9.83 14.68
N SER A 172 3.37 8.61 14.81
CA SER A 172 2.25 8.29 15.72
C SER A 172 2.54 6.97 16.41
N GLY A 173 2.82 7.02 17.72
CA GLY A 173 3.24 5.83 18.48
C GLY A 173 4.51 5.20 17.90
N ASP A 174 4.44 3.89 17.62
CA ASP A 174 5.50 3.08 17.00
C ASP A 174 5.51 3.16 15.47
N TYR A 175 4.76 4.08 14.87
CA TYR A 175 4.59 4.16 13.42
C TYR A 175 5.12 5.49 12.87
N PHE A 176 5.87 5.37 11.78
CA PHE A 176 6.05 6.44 10.81
C PHE A 176 4.95 6.32 9.78
N ALA A 177 4.29 7.43 9.46
CA ALA A 177 3.22 7.46 8.49
C ALA A 177 3.17 8.77 7.75
N GLY A 178 2.46 8.78 6.62
CA GLY A 178 2.24 10.00 5.87
C GLY A 178 1.21 9.84 4.78
N VAL A 179 0.94 10.94 4.11
CA VAL A 179 0.16 11.00 2.89
C VAL A 179 0.94 11.76 1.84
N ARG A 180 0.77 11.39 0.58
CA ARG A 180 1.38 12.08 -0.55
C ARG A 180 0.44 12.15 -1.74
N GLY A 181 0.63 13.19 -2.55
CA GLY A 181 -0.08 13.34 -3.81
C GLY A 181 0.00 14.76 -4.38
N SER A 182 -0.50 14.91 -5.59
CA SER A 182 -0.69 16.21 -6.26
C SER A 182 -2.10 16.78 -6.05
N ALA A 183 -2.91 16.15 -5.18
CA ALA A 183 -4.24 16.62 -4.82
C ALA A 183 -4.17 17.96 -4.05
N PRO A 184 -5.27 18.71 -3.97
CA PRO A 184 -5.36 19.88 -3.09
C PRO A 184 -4.94 19.55 -1.66
N VAL A 185 -4.19 20.44 -1.02
CA VAL A 185 -3.62 20.24 0.32
C VAL A 185 -4.68 19.87 1.37
N ASP A 186 -5.90 20.40 1.25
CA ASP A 186 -7.01 20.08 2.16
C ASP A 186 -7.44 18.60 2.06
N ASP A 187 -7.39 18.00 0.87
CA ASP A 187 -7.70 16.58 0.66
C ASP A 187 -6.62 15.70 1.31
N LEU A 188 -5.34 16.06 1.14
CA LEU A 188 -4.24 15.36 1.83
C LEU A 188 -4.38 15.50 3.34
N LYS A 189 -4.67 16.71 3.82
CA LYS A 189 -4.85 16.99 5.24
C LYS A 189 -5.97 16.16 5.85
N GLN A 190 -7.09 15.98 5.15
CA GLN A 190 -8.19 15.13 5.59
C GLN A 190 -7.72 13.68 5.81
N VAL A 191 -7.02 13.10 4.84
CA VAL A 191 -6.50 11.72 4.96
C VAL A 191 -5.44 11.63 6.06
N ALA A 192 -4.55 12.61 6.18
CA ALA A 192 -3.53 12.66 7.22
C ALA A 192 -4.13 12.67 8.63
N VAL A 193 -5.13 13.53 8.87
CA VAL A 193 -5.82 13.63 10.18
C VAL A 193 -6.50 12.30 10.51
N ASN A 194 -7.24 11.72 9.56
CA ASN A 194 -7.91 10.44 9.75
C ASN A 194 -6.90 9.33 10.08
N LEU A 195 -5.75 9.30 9.39
CA LEU A 195 -4.70 8.32 9.62
C LEU A 195 -4.04 8.50 11.00
N ILE A 196 -3.76 9.74 11.41
CA ILE A 196 -3.25 10.06 12.75
C ILE A 196 -4.22 9.55 13.82
N GLU A 197 -5.51 9.86 13.69
CA GLU A 197 -6.53 9.45 14.65
C GLU A 197 -6.70 7.94 14.70
N ASN A 198 -6.60 7.26 13.56
CA ASN A 198 -6.72 5.81 13.51
C ASN A 198 -5.51 5.13 14.16
N LEU A 199 -4.29 5.61 13.89
CA LEU A 199 -3.07 5.05 14.48
C LEU A 199 -3.01 5.25 16.01
N LYS A 200 -3.59 6.32 16.56
CA LYS A 200 -3.67 6.52 18.03
C LYS A 200 -4.53 5.48 18.75
N LYS A 201 -5.33 4.70 18.04
CA LYS A 201 -6.18 3.63 18.61
C LYS A 201 -5.41 2.30 18.75
N HIS A 202 -4.19 2.23 18.24
CA HIS A 202 -3.33 1.06 18.17
C HIS A 202 -2.02 1.29 18.93
#